data_AF-A0A842HEY3-F1
#
_entry.id   AF-A0A842HEY3-F1
#
_cell.length_a   1.000
_cell.length_b   1.000
_cell.length_c   1.000
_cell.angle_alpha   90.00
_cell.angle_beta   90.00
_cell.angle_gamma   90.00
#
_symmetry.space_group_name_H-M   'P 1'
#
loop_
_entity.id
_entity.type
_entity.pdbx_description
1 polymer ?
#
loop_
_entity_poly.entity_id
_entity_poly.type
_entity_poly.pdbx_seq_one_letter_code
_entity_poly.pdbx_strand_id
1 'polypeptide(L)' 'MADKGDKWPENISGKFYVDEQCIDCDLCRETAPDFFARNDDGGYSYVYKQPESQEDIDMCMEALEGCPVEAIGDDGEED' A
#
# COMPACT_ATOMS: atom_id res chain seq x y z
N MET A 1 -3.94 10.98 5.74
CA MET A 1 -4.08 10.56 4.33
C MET A 1 -2.71 10.51 3.70
N ALA A 2 -2.47 9.51 2.85
CA ALA A 2 -1.18 9.26 2.24
C ALA A 2 -0.76 10.41 1.30
N ASP A 3 0.54 10.66 1.21
CA ASP A 3 1.13 11.62 0.28
C ASP A 3 1.91 10.89 -0.82
N LYS A 4 1.47 11.07 -2.07
CA LYS A 4 2.13 10.49 -3.24
C LYS A 4 3.56 11.01 -3.48
N GLY A 5 3.93 12.15 -2.90
CA GLY A 5 5.28 12.70 -2.90
C GLY A 5 6.25 11.93 -2.00
N ASP A 6 5.72 11.21 -1.00
CA ASP A 6 6.48 10.49 0.03
C ASP A 6 6.33 8.97 -0.13
N LYS A 7 6.10 8.47 -1.36
CA LYS A 7 6.03 7.02 -1.64
C LYS A 7 7.38 6.34 -1.38
N TRP A 8 7.34 5.16 -0.77
CA TRP A 8 8.53 4.30 -0.77
C TRP A 8 8.91 3.87 -2.20
N PRO A 9 10.21 3.82 -2.54
CA PRO A 9 10.67 3.49 -3.89
C PRO A 9 10.42 2.00 -4.26
N GLU A 10 10.16 1.13 -3.29
CA GLU A 10 9.81 -0.27 -3.53
C GLU A 10 8.37 -0.46 -4.05
N ASN A 11 7.51 0.55 -3.95
CA ASN A 11 6.18 0.48 -4.55
C ASN A 11 6.30 0.30 -6.06
N ILE A 12 5.63 -0.70 -6.62
CA ILE A 12 5.40 -0.77 -8.07
C ILE A 12 4.49 0.39 -8.49
N SER A 13 4.81 0.99 -9.64
CA SER A 13 3.97 1.99 -10.31
C SER A 13 2.51 1.52 -10.46
N GLY A 14 1.57 2.40 -10.11
CA GLY A 14 0.14 2.15 -10.28
C GLY A 14 -0.69 2.89 -9.24
N LYS A 15 -1.96 2.50 -9.16
CA LYS A 15 -2.99 3.17 -8.38
C LYS A 15 -2.66 3.18 -6.89
N PHE A 16 -2.32 2.02 -6.32
CA PHE A 16 -2.08 1.89 -4.90
C PHE A 16 -0.61 2.09 -4.53
N TYR A 17 -0.35 2.71 -3.39
CA TYR A 17 1.01 2.88 -2.86
C TYR A 17 0.99 2.95 -1.33
N VAL A 18 2.16 2.74 -0.72
CA VAL A 18 2.43 3.02 0.70
C VAL A 18 3.45 4.14 0.81
N ASP A 19 3.20 5.14 1.66
CA ASP A 19 4.10 6.25 1.90
C ASP A 19 4.96 6.10 3.18
N GLU A 20 5.82 7.08 3.44
CA GLU A 20 6.72 7.14 4.59
C GLU A 20 6.01 7.22 5.96
N GLN A 21 4.69 7.42 6.01
CA GLN A 21 3.92 7.38 7.26
C GLN A 21 3.71 5.95 7.78
N CYS A 22 4.05 4.93 6.99
CA CYS A 22 3.92 3.53 7.38
C CYS A 22 4.65 3.23 8.70
N ILE A 23 3.96 2.57 9.62
CA ILE A 23 4.51 2.18 10.94
C ILE A 23 4.74 0.67 11.10
N ASP A 24 4.71 -0.09 9.99
CA ASP A 24 4.91 -1.55 9.97
C ASP A 24 4.01 -2.31 10.96
N CYS A 25 2.71 -2.01 10.92
CA CYS A 25 1.70 -2.65 11.78
C CYS A 25 1.16 -3.99 11.26
N ASP A 26 1.66 -4.47 10.13
CA ASP A 26 1.31 -5.72 9.44
C ASP A 26 -0.10 -5.83 8.85
N LEU A 27 -1.06 -4.99 9.26
CA LEU A 27 -2.47 -5.13 8.90
C LEU A 27 -2.74 -5.22 7.39
N CYS A 28 -2.10 -4.39 6.56
CA CYS A 28 -2.30 -4.45 5.11
C CYS A 28 -1.81 -5.77 4.50
N ARG A 29 -0.78 -6.40 5.09
CA ARG A 29 -0.24 -7.69 4.65
C ARG A 29 -1.10 -8.86 5.16
N GLU A 30 -1.85 -8.68 6.24
CA GLU A 30 -2.85 -9.66 6.68
C GLU A 30 -4.13 -9.58 5.84
N THR A 31 -4.59 -8.36 5.52
CA THR A 31 -5.80 -8.11 4.73
C THR A 31 -5.61 -8.43 3.24
N ALA A 32 -4.48 -8.01 2.66
CA ALA A 32 -4.22 -8.07 1.22
C ALA A 32 -2.79 -8.60 0.92
N PRO A 33 -2.46 -9.83 1.36
CA PRO A 33 -1.10 -10.38 1.28
C PRO A 33 -0.54 -10.48 -0.14
N ASP A 34 -1.41 -10.59 -1.15
CA ASP A 34 -1.02 -10.73 -2.55
C ASP A 34 -0.56 -9.41 -3.20
N PHE A 35 -0.69 -8.28 -2.48
CA PHE A 35 -0.41 -6.94 -2.98
C PHE A 35 0.58 -6.15 -2.12
N PHE A 36 0.63 -6.42 -0.80
CA PHE A 36 1.50 -5.72 0.14
C PHE A 36 2.61 -6.63 0.68
N ALA A 37 3.85 -6.14 0.64
CA ALA A 37 5.03 -6.83 1.15
C ALA A 37 5.76 -5.95 2.17
N ARG A 38 6.62 -6.58 2.97
CA ARG A 38 7.46 -5.90 3.96
C ARG A 38 8.84 -5.61 3.36
N ASN A 39 9.38 -4.43 3.61
CA ASN A 39 10.81 -4.18 3.53
C ASN A 39 11.44 -4.50 4.90
N ASP A 40 12.18 -5.61 4.98
CA ASP A 40 12.74 -6.10 6.25
C ASP A 40 13.80 -5.17 6.84
N ASP A 41 14.63 -4.55 6.00
CA ASP A 41 15.69 -3.64 6.43
C ASP A 41 15.16 -2.27 6.89
N GLY A 42 14.15 -1.75 6.17
CA GLY A 42 13.57 -0.43 6.41
C GLY A 42 12.44 -0.41 7.43
N GLY A 43 11.78 -1.54 7.70
CA GLY A 43 10.67 -1.63 8.65
C GLY A 43 9.45 -0.85 8.18
N TYR A 44 9.01 -1.10 6.94
CA TYR A 44 7.79 -0.54 6.36
C TYR A 44 7.16 -1.52 5.37
N SER A 45 5.90 -1.28 5.00
CA SER A 45 5.23 -2.02 3.93
C SER A 45 5.28 -1.25 2.61
N TYR A 46 5.16 -1.95 1.50
CA TYR A 46 5.04 -1.38 0.16
C TYR A 46 4.12 -2.24 -0.70
N VAL A 47 3.57 -1.64 -1.77
CA VAL A 47 2.80 -2.37 -2.77
C VAL A 47 3.76 -3.06 -3.74
N TYR A 48 3.74 -4.39 -3.80
CA TYR A 48 4.60 -5.19 -4.71
C TYR A 48 3.85 -5.74 -5.93
N LYS A 49 2.51 -5.67 -5.92
CA LYS A 49 1.65 -5.98 -7.05
C LYS A 49 0.43 -5.05 -7.03
N GLN A 50 -0.01 -4.56 -8.19
CA GLN A 50 -1.25 -3.81 -8.32
C GLN A 50 -2.44 -4.76 -8.54
N PRO A 51 -3.64 -4.45 -8.01
CA PRO A 51 -4.84 -5.26 -8.23
C PRO A 51 -5.31 -5.18 -9.70
N GLU A 52 -5.78 -6.30 -10.25
CA GLU A 52 -6.19 -6.40 -11.67
C GLU A 52 -7.70 -6.70 -11.82
N SER A 53 -8.32 -7.30 -10.80
CA SER A 53 -9.75 -7.61 -10.76
C SER A 53 -10.50 -6.77 -9.73
N GLN A 54 -11.84 -6.73 -9.82
CA GLN A 54 -12.65 -6.01 -8.84
C GLN A 54 -12.48 -6.57 -7.41
N GLU A 55 -12.36 -7.89 -7.28
CA GLU A 55 -12.14 -8.55 -5.99
C GLU A 55 -10.79 -8.14 -5.37
N ASP A 56 -9.75 -8.07 -6.19
CA ASP A 56 -8.43 -7.60 -5.77
C ASP A 56 -8.47 -6.11 -5.33
N ILE A 57 -9.21 -5.28 -6.08
CA ILE A 57 -9.39 -3.87 -5.74
C ILE A 57 -10.10 -3.76 -4.39
N ASP A 58 -11.16 -4.54 -4.15
CA ASP A 58 -11.90 -4.51 -2.89
C ASP A 58 -10.99 -4.89 -1.71
N MET A 59 -10.10 -5.88 -1.86
CA MET A 59 -9.09 -6.23 -0.84
C MET A 59 -8.09 -5.10 -0.57
N CYS A 60 -7.56 -4.46 -1.62
CA CYS A 60 -6.66 -3.31 -1.47
C CYS A 60 -7.34 -2.10 -0.84
N MET A 61 -8.62 -1.87 -1.16
CA MET A 61 -9.44 -0.83 -0.52
C MET A 61 -9.68 -1.13 0.95
N GLU A 62 -9.96 -2.39 1.34
CA GLU A 62 -10.08 -2.79 2.74
C GLU A 62 -8.77 -2.54 3.50
N ALA A 63 -7.61 -2.89 2.90
CA ALA A 63 -6.30 -2.61 3.49
C ALA A 63 -6.07 -1.10 3.67
N LEU A 64 -6.46 -0.29 2.67
CA LEU A 64 -6.39 1.17 2.73
C LEU A 64 -7.24 1.74 3.87
N GLU A 65 -8.50 1.35 3.96
CA GLU A 65 -9.44 1.79 5.00
C GLU A 65 -9.01 1.32 6.40
N GLY A 66 -8.37 0.15 6.49
CA GLY A 66 -7.87 -0.42 7.72
C GLY A 66 -6.58 0.23 8.23
N CYS A 67 -5.83 0.94 7.38
CA CYS A 67 -4.51 1.47 7.75
C CYS A 67 -4.61 2.48 8.93
N PRO A 68 -4.02 2.18 10.11
CA PRO A 68 -4.23 2.99 11.32
C PRO A 68 -3.61 4.39 11.26
N VAL A 69 -2.72 4.60 10.29
CA VAL A 69 -2.00 5.86 10.06
C VAL A 69 -2.30 6.43 8.67
N GLU A 70 -3.27 5.86 7.95
CA GLU A 70 -3.68 6.30 6.61
C GLU A 70 -2.50 6.41 5.61
N ALA A 71 -1.50 5.52 5.72
CA ALA A 71 -0.28 5.52 4.91
C ALA A 71 -0.45 4.87 3.52
N ILE A 72 -1.64 4.36 3.21
CA ILE A 72 -1.96 3.73 1.93
C ILE A 72 -2.80 4.71 1.12
N GLY A 73 -2.37 5.01 -0.09
CA GLY A 73 -3.12 5.85 -1.04
C GLY A 73 -3.56 5.06 -2.26
N ASP A 74 -4.63 5.52 -2.93
CA ASP A 74 -5.14 4.97 -4.20
C ASP A 74 -5.12 5.99 -5.35
N ASP A 75 -4.46 7.13 -5.17
CA ASP A 75 -4.27 8.18 -6.18
C ASP A 75 -2.86 8.15 -6.80
N GLY A 76 -2.24 6.96 -6.80
CA GLY A 76 -0.85 6.75 -7.17
C GLY A 76 -0.54 6.86 -8.66
N GLU A 77 -1.55 6.70 -9.53
CA GLU A 77 -1.38 6.91 -10.97
C GLU A 77 -1.17 8.41 -11.26
N GLU A 78 0.01 8.70 -11.80
CA GLU A 78 0.29 9.89 -12.57
C GLU A 78 -0.07 9.57 -14.03
N ASP A 79 -0.93 10.39 -14.64
CA ASP A 79 -1.13 10.43 -16.10
C ASP A 79 0.19 10.45 -16.88
#